data_AF-A0A8H3E9V2-F1
#
_entry.id   AF-A0A8H3E9V2-F1
#
_cell.length_a   1.000
_cell.length_b   1.000
_cell.length_c   1.000
_cell.angle_alpha   90.00
_cell.angle_beta   90.00
_cell.angle_gamma   90.00
#
_symmetry.space_group_name_H-M   'P 1'
#
loop_
_entity.id
_entity.type
_entity.pdbx_description
1 polymer ?
#
loop_
_entity_poly.entity_id
_entity_poly.type
_entity_poly.pdbx_seq_one_letter_code
_entity_poly.pdbx_strand_id
1 'polypeptide(L)'
;MSGHHHRPTLKQQNKPFKSKHASKGSLKAAAKGRVGNSPKAQPLTSAALAQTKLNRKNAAKQNQIKKRAGLADEGKIFHGPNAAPRIVAVVPLCPDVSAQQTALHIVKALGVDATSAPKSGTWIIEAPRFRTTLQFLILSYRQLYSTLDATHAADYTILSLSPVTEVDSWGERLLRVLQSQGGLHNVVSVVSHLDGSKTQPTVQKSLLSFVQYFVPTQNRVFDLAAESDARNAARALCEGVPRTGPASASWRDGRAWMVAEDVDWEESGELRITCVVRGTALSANRLVHIPSLGDFQISKVHLSRSPPPCTQTQ
;
A
#
# COMPACT_ATOMS: atom_id res chain seq x y z
N MET A 1 34.65 -27.27 -20.96
CA MET A 1 34.15 -26.23 -21.91
C MET A 1 34.02 -24.93 -21.15
N SER A 2 34.96 -24.00 -21.34
CA SER A 2 35.02 -22.71 -20.64
C SER A 2 34.51 -21.63 -21.60
N GLY A 3 33.40 -20.97 -21.25
CA GLY A 3 32.73 -19.99 -22.09
C GLY A 3 33.52 -18.69 -22.21
N HIS A 4 33.80 -18.27 -23.44
CA HIS A 4 34.43 -17.00 -23.75
C HIS A 4 33.54 -15.81 -23.33
N HIS A 5 34.05 -15.00 -22.38
CA HIS A 5 33.44 -13.74 -21.96
C HIS A 5 33.79 -12.61 -22.94
N HIS A 6 32.80 -12.09 -23.66
CA HIS A 6 32.93 -10.87 -24.47
C HIS A 6 32.78 -9.61 -23.61
N ARG A 7 33.85 -9.20 -22.92
CA ARG A 7 33.92 -7.83 -22.40
C ARG A 7 35.14 -7.11 -23.00
N PRO A 8 34.96 -6.03 -23.78
CA PRO A 8 36.10 -5.31 -24.35
C PRO A 8 36.90 -4.66 -23.23
N THR A 9 38.18 -5.03 -23.10
CA THR A 9 39.12 -4.52 -22.08
C THR A 9 39.95 -3.34 -22.56
N LEU A 10 39.81 -2.88 -23.81
CA LEU A 10 40.54 -1.72 -24.32
C LEU A 10 39.71 -0.45 -24.21
N LYS A 11 40.07 0.41 -23.25
CA LYS A 11 39.70 1.83 -23.33
C LYS A 11 40.58 2.48 -24.40
N GLN A 12 39.96 2.89 -25.50
CA GLN A 12 40.59 3.70 -26.54
C GLN A 12 41.09 5.00 -25.90
N GLN A 13 42.40 5.12 -25.69
CA GLN A 13 43.04 6.40 -25.42
C GLN A 13 43.41 7.01 -26.77
N ASN A 14 42.76 8.12 -27.11
CA ASN A 14 43.09 8.87 -28.32
C ASN A 14 44.54 9.35 -28.25
N LYS A 15 45.26 9.21 -29.37
CA LYS A 15 46.65 9.67 -29.49
C LYS A 15 46.70 11.18 -29.18
N PRO A 16 47.58 11.63 -28.26
CA PRO A 16 47.72 13.05 -27.99
C PRO A 16 48.23 13.75 -29.25
N PHE A 17 47.65 14.92 -29.54
CA PHE A 17 48.01 15.74 -30.68
C PHE A 17 49.47 16.19 -30.55
N LYS A 18 50.33 15.75 -31.48
CA LYS A 18 51.73 16.21 -31.57
C LYS A 18 51.75 17.56 -32.27
N SER A 19 51.62 18.66 -31.53
CA SER A 19 51.84 19.99 -32.11
C SER A 19 53.34 20.19 -32.36
N LYS A 20 53.72 20.59 -33.58
CA LYS A 20 55.11 20.96 -33.94
C LYS A 20 55.60 22.19 -33.16
N HIS A 21 54.67 23.00 -32.65
CA HIS A 21 54.96 24.22 -31.91
C HIS A 21 54.53 24.11 -30.45
N ALA A 22 55.35 24.67 -29.57
CA ALA A 22 55.05 24.85 -28.15
C ALA A 22 53.77 25.71 -28.01
N SER A 23 52.77 25.21 -27.29
CA SER A 23 51.54 25.97 -27.07
C SER A 23 51.84 27.23 -26.25
N LYS A 24 51.02 28.28 -26.39
CA LYS A 24 51.16 29.53 -25.62
C LYS A 24 51.20 29.26 -24.09
N GLY A 25 50.57 28.18 -23.65
CA GLY A 25 50.61 27.68 -22.27
C GLY A 25 51.95 27.06 -21.87
N SER A 26 52.60 26.30 -22.76
CA SER A 26 53.92 25.69 -22.47
C SER A 26 55.03 26.74 -22.43
N LEU A 27 54.98 27.75 -23.31
CA LEU A 27 55.91 28.88 -23.27
C LEU A 27 55.75 29.72 -22.00
N LYS A 28 54.51 29.97 -21.55
CA LYS A 28 54.24 30.64 -20.27
C LYS A 28 54.70 29.81 -19.06
N ALA A 29 54.61 28.49 -19.13
CA ALA A 29 55.08 27.61 -18.05
C ALA A 29 56.61 27.58 -17.97
N ALA A 30 57.30 27.55 -19.12
CA ALA A 30 58.76 27.64 -19.20
C ALA A 30 59.28 29.01 -18.75
N ALA A 31 58.61 30.10 -19.15
CA ALA A 31 58.97 31.47 -18.74
C ALA A 31 58.77 31.73 -17.24
N LYS A 32 57.97 30.92 -16.54
CA LYS A 32 57.81 30.99 -15.09
C LYS A 32 58.99 30.40 -14.29
N GLY A 33 60.06 29.96 -14.95
CA GLY A 33 61.36 29.70 -14.32
C GLY A 33 61.40 28.57 -13.29
N ARG A 34 60.36 27.74 -13.16
CA ARG A 34 60.28 26.70 -12.15
C ARG A 34 60.98 25.42 -12.63
N VAL A 35 62.30 25.46 -12.71
CA VAL A 35 63.17 24.28 -12.76
C VAL A 35 63.41 23.82 -11.32
N GLY A 36 62.71 22.76 -10.92
CA GLY A 36 62.83 22.20 -9.59
C GLY A 36 62.18 20.83 -9.54
N ASN A 37 62.98 19.80 -9.83
CA ASN A 37 62.73 18.44 -9.38
C ASN A 37 62.82 18.41 -7.86
N SER A 38 61.78 18.89 -7.20
CA SER A 38 61.40 18.39 -5.87
C SER A 38 60.48 17.20 -6.14
N PRO A 39 60.62 16.06 -5.44
CA PRO A 39 59.56 15.06 -5.48
C PRO A 39 58.31 15.78 -4.99
N LYS A 40 57.38 16.09 -5.91
CA LYS A 40 56.08 16.62 -5.54
C LYS A 40 55.56 15.67 -4.49
N ALA A 41 55.44 16.14 -3.25
CA ALA A 41 54.57 15.50 -2.29
C ALA A 41 53.29 15.22 -3.06
N GLN A 42 52.99 13.94 -3.28
CA GLN A 42 51.78 13.49 -3.97
C GLN A 42 50.66 14.33 -3.38
N PRO A 43 50.00 15.19 -4.16
CA PRO A 43 49.15 16.19 -3.56
C PRO A 43 48.02 15.41 -2.89
N LEU A 44 48.00 15.42 -1.56
CA LEU A 44 47.02 14.76 -0.68
C LEU A 44 45.57 14.95 -1.18
N THR A 45 45.36 15.97 -2.01
CA THR A 45 44.18 16.21 -2.86
C THR A 45 43.66 14.99 -3.63
N SER A 46 44.48 14.10 -4.23
CA SER A 46 43.97 12.99 -5.04
C SER A 46 43.40 11.87 -4.16
N ALA A 47 44.10 11.55 -3.06
CA ALA A 47 43.63 10.64 -2.03
C ALA A 47 42.43 11.23 -1.27
N ALA A 48 42.44 12.53 -0.95
CA ALA A 48 41.32 13.22 -0.34
C ALA A 48 40.09 13.25 -1.27
N LEU A 49 40.24 13.55 -2.56
CA LEU A 49 39.16 13.49 -3.55
C LEU A 49 38.63 12.06 -3.76
N ALA A 50 39.51 11.05 -3.75
CA ALA A 50 39.13 9.64 -3.79
C ALA A 50 38.37 9.23 -2.51
N GLN A 51 38.81 9.70 -1.34
CA GLN A 51 38.14 9.52 -0.05
C GLN A 51 36.77 10.22 -0.05
N THR A 52 36.64 11.42 -0.61
CA THR A 52 35.34 12.12 -0.74
C THR A 52 34.38 11.35 -1.65
N LYS A 53 34.87 10.78 -2.76
CA LYS A 53 34.06 9.92 -3.65
C LYS A 53 33.60 8.65 -2.94
N LEU A 54 34.50 8.01 -2.18
CA LEU A 54 34.19 6.81 -1.40
C LEU A 54 33.18 7.14 -0.28
N ASN A 55 33.38 8.23 0.45
CA ASN A 55 32.47 8.71 1.49
C ASN A 55 31.09 9.03 0.92
N ARG A 56 31.00 9.68 -0.24
CA ARG A 56 29.72 9.94 -0.92
C ARG A 56 29.00 8.63 -1.29
N LYS A 57 29.73 7.63 -1.79
CA LYS A 57 29.18 6.32 -2.12
C LYS A 57 28.70 5.59 -0.85
N ASN A 58 29.46 5.67 0.24
CA ASN A 58 29.11 5.06 1.52
C ASN A 58 27.88 5.73 2.13
N ALA A 59 27.80 7.06 2.12
CA ALA A 59 26.63 7.80 2.58
C ALA A 59 25.37 7.45 1.75
N ALA A 60 25.50 7.37 0.43
CA ALA A 60 24.41 6.93 -0.43
C ALA A 60 23.96 5.49 -0.10
N LYS A 61 24.90 4.57 0.16
CA LYS A 61 24.60 3.19 0.57
C LYS A 61 23.91 3.14 1.93
N GLN A 62 24.39 3.89 2.92
CA GLN A 62 23.77 4.00 4.25
C GLN A 62 22.33 4.54 4.14
N ASN A 63 22.12 5.59 3.36
CA ASN A 63 20.79 6.15 3.11
C ASN A 63 19.88 5.15 2.41
N GLN A 64 20.38 4.39 1.44
CA GLN A 64 19.62 3.33 0.77
C GLN A 64 19.21 2.22 1.76
N ILE A 65 20.15 1.75 2.58
CA ILE A 65 19.88 0.72 3.60
C ILE A 65 18.83 1.24 4.60
N LYS A 66 18.99 2.47 5.09
CA LYS A 66 18.05 3.10 6.03
C LYS A 66 16.64 3.20 5.43
N LYS A 67 16.51 3.65 4.17
CA LYS A 67 15.23 3.72 3.48
C LYS A 67 14.60 2.34 3.28
N ARG A 68 15.40 1.34 2.90
CA ARG A 68 14.92 -0.03 2.70
C ARG A 68 14.46 -0.66 4.02
N ALA A 69 15.18 -0.41 5.11
CA ALA A 69 14.79 -0.84 6.44
C ALA A 69 13.48 -0.19 6.87
N GLY A 70 13.33 1.13 6.69
CA GLY A 70 12.09 1.85 7.00
C GLY A 70 10.87 1.30 6.25
N LEU A 71 10.99 1.05 4.94
CA LEU A 71 9.91 0.44 4.15
C LEU A 71 9.57 -0.99 4.60
N ALA A 72 10.57 -1.77 5.04
CA ALA A 72 10.33 -3.11 5.57
C ALA A 72 9.64 -3.07 6.94
N ASP A 73 9.99 -2.10 7.78
CA ASP A 73 9.37 -1.87 9.09
C ASP A 73 7.90 -1.46 8.96
N GLU A 74 7.56 -0.58 8.00
CA GLU A 74 6.18 -0.19 7.70
C GLU A 74 5.28 -1.39 7.32
N GLY A 75 5.84 -2.34 6.56
CA GLY A 75 5.12 -3.55 6.15
C GLY A 75 5.06 -4.65 7.22
N LYS A 76 5.87 -4.56 8.27
CA LYS A 76 6.10 -5.67 9.23
C LYS A 76 4.82 -6.16 9.91
N ILE A 77 3.88 -5.27 10.19
CA ILE A 77 2.61 -5.59 10.85
C ILE A 77 1.74 -6.57 10.03
N PHE A 78 1.90 -6.61 8.72
CA PHE A 78 1.10 -7.44 7.80
C PHE A 78 1.80 -8.72 7.37
N HIS A 79 3.01 -9.00 7.87
CA HIS A 79 3.79 -10.16 7.46
C HIS A 79 4.24 -10.98 8.67
N GLY A 80 4.29 -12.30 8.49
CA GLY A 80 4.76 -13.24 9.51
C GLY A 80 3.62 -14.08 10.13
N PRO A 81 3.96 -14.95 11.10
CA PRO A 81 3.02 -15.92 11.66
C PRO A 81 1.87 -15.29 12.48
N ASN A 82 2.08 -14.09 13.02
CA ASN A 82 1.06 -13.32 13.76
C ASN A 82 0.74 -12.01 13.02
N ALA A 83 0.68 -12.06 11.69
CA ALA A 83 0.37 -10.90 10.87
C ALA A 83 -1.06 -10.41 11.17
N ALA A 84 -1.23 -9.10 11.32
CA ALA A 84 -2.55 -8.51 11.41
C ALA A 84 -3.27 -8.61 10.05
N PRO A 85 -4.58 -8.90 10.03
CA PRO A 85 -5.34 -8.90 8.80
C PRO A 85 -5.38 -7.49 8.20
N ARG A 86 -5.34 -7.42 6.87
CA ARG A 86 -5.51 -6.17 6.12
C ARG A 86 -6.99 -5.89 5.99
N ILE A 87 -7.43 -4.74 6.50
CA ILE A 87 -8.86 -4.42 6.54
C ILE A 87 -9.26 -3.77 5.22
N VAL A 88 -10.26 -4.35 4.55
CA VAL A 88 -10.72 -3.95 3.22
C VAL A 88 -12.21 -3.62 3.26
N ALA A 89 -12.56 -2.34 3.18
CA ALA A 89 -13.97 -1.94 3.07
C ALA A 89 -14.45 -2.06 1.62
N VAL A 90 -15.55 -2.78 1.40
CA VAL A 90 -16.15 -2.94 0.07
C VAL A 90 -17.37 -2.05 -0.05
N VAL A 91 -17.25 -0.97 -0.82
CA VAL A 91 -18.28 0.07 -0.96
C VAL A 91 -18.98 -0.07 -2.32
N PRO A 92 -20.25 -0.51 -2.36
CA PRO A 92 -21.03 -0.51 -3.59
C PRO A 92 -21.54 0.91 -3.89
N LEU A 93 -21.24 1.43 -5.08
CA LEU A 93 -21.67 2.78 -5.50
C LEU A 93 -22.96 2.77 -6.33
N CYS A 94 -23.34 1.62 -6.90
CA CYS A 94 -24.51 1.47 -7.74
C CYS A 94 -25.48 0.43 -7.14
N PRO A 95 -26.80 0.56 -7.37
CA PRO A 95 -27.82 -0.34 -6.80
C PRO A 95 -27.75 -1.78 -7.33
N ASP A 96 -27.20 -1.96 -8.52
CA ASP A 96 -26.99 -3.26 -9.20
C ASP A 96 -25.70 -3.97 -8.78
N VAL A 97 -24.88 -3.33 -7.93
CA VAL A 97 -23.59 -3.86 -7.49
C VAL A 97 -23.71 -4.41 -6.07
N SER A 98 -23.40 -5.69 -5.92
CA SER A 98 -23.30 -6.33 -4.61
C SER A 98 -21.86 -6.31 -4.09
N ALA A 99 -21.67 -5.78 -2.88
CA ALA A 99 -20.39 -5.83 -2.16
C ALA A 99 -19.96 -7.27 -1.89
N GLN A 100 -20.92 -8.14 -1.56
CA GLN A 100 -20.69 -9.57 -1.31
C GLN A 100 -20.12 -10.27 -2.56
N GLN A 101 -20.74 -10.06 -3.73
CA GLN A 101 -20.26 -10.66 -4.98
C GLN A 101 -18.89 -10.10 -5.39
N THR A 102 -18.68 -8.80 -5.19
CA THR A 102 -17.38 -8.14 -5.44
C THR A 102 -16.28 -8.80 -4.58
N ALA A 103 -16.54 -9.02 -3.29
CA ALA A 103 -15.61 -9.69 -2.39
C ALA A 103 -15.35 -11.14 -2.81
N LEU A 104 -16.39 -11.90 -3.17
CA LEU A 104 -16.27 -13.29 -3.64
C LEU A 104 -15.42 -13.39 -4.92
N HIS A 105 -15.61 -12.50 -5.88
CA HIS A 105 -14.81 -12.47 -7.11
C HIS A 105 -13.32 -12.22 -6.83
N ILE A 106 -13.02 -11.32 -5.88
CA ILE A 106 -11.65 -11.05 -5.45
C ILE A 106 -11.05 -12.27 -4.75
N VAL A 107 -11.80 -12.92 -3.86
CA VAL A 107 -11.37 -14.13 -3.15
C VAL A 107 -11.10 -15.29 -4.10
N LYS A 108 -11.97 -15.48 -5.11
CA LYS A 108 -11.72 -16.42 -6.20
C LYS A 108 -10.43 -16.09 -6.95
N ALA A 109 -10.13 -14.82 -7.20
CA ALA A 109 -8.89 -14.39 -7.84
C ALA A 109 -7.63 -14.60 -6.98
N LEU A 110 -7.78 -14.69 -5.65
CA LEU A 110 -6.71 -15.10 -4.73
C LEU A 110 -6.40 -16.60 -4.81
N GLY A 111 -7.26 -17.39 -5.47
CA GLY A 111 -7.15 -18.85 -5.57
C GLY A 111 -7.70 -19.56 -4.33
N VAL A 112 -8.63 -18.92 -3.62
CA VAL A 112 -9.33 -19.50 -2.48
C VAL A 112 -10.76 -19.82 -2.93
N ASP A 113 -11.12 -21.09 -2.84
CA ASP A 113 -12.46 -21.57 -3.17
C ASP A 113 -13.41 -21.31 -1.99
N ALA A 114 -13.99 -20.11 -1.96
CA ALA A 114 -15.03 -19.76 -1.00
C ALA A 114 -16.41 -19.80 -1.67
N THR A 115 -17.26 -20.71 -1.20
CA THR A 115 -18.61 -20.93 -1.75
C THR A 115 -19.61 -19.85 -1.33
N SER A 116 -19.38 -19.21 -0.17
CA SER A 116 -20.27 -18.16 0.35
C SER A 116 -19.52 -17.12 1.18
N ALA A 117 -19.96 -15.88 1.08
CA ALA A 117 -19.57 -14.77 1.95
C ALA A 117 -20.79 -14.29 2.75
N PRO A 118 -20.64 -13.63 3.90
CA PRO A 118 -21.76 -13.03 4.60
C PRO A 118 -22.39 -11.90 3.76
N LYS A 119 -23.70 -11.66 3.93
CA LYS A 119 -24.41 -10.59 3.19
C LYS A 119 -23.98 -9.19 3.62
N SER A 120 -23.58 -9.03 4.88
CA SER A 120 -23.11 -7.78 5.48
C SER A 120 -22.21 -8.12 6.67
N GLY A 121 -21.30 -7.22 7.02
CA GLY A 121 -20.40 -7.36 8.17
C GLY A 121 -19.00 -7.83 7.80
N THR A 122 -18.33 -8.45 8.77
CA THR A 122 -16.91 -8.82 8.67
C THR A 122 -16.73 -10.22 8.07
N TRP A 123 -15.73 -10.37 7.19
CA TRP A 123 -15.36 -11.66 6.61
C TRP A 123 -13.84 -11.79 6.48
N ILE A 124 -13.25 -12.74 7.22
CA ILE A 124 -11.80 -12.95 7.27
C ILE A 124 -11.42 -14.11 6.34
N ILE A 125 -10.47 -13.85 5.44
CA ILE A 125 -9.96 -14.82 4.47
C ILE A 125 -8.43 -14.79 4.44
N GLU A 126 -7.81 -15.96 4.49
CA GLU A 126 -6.38 -16.11 4.26
C GLU A 126 -6.08 -16.17 2.77
N ALA A 127 -5.07 -15.40 2.33
CA ALA A 127 -4.55 -15.43 0.98
C ALA A 127 -3.18 -16.16 0.98
N PRO A 128 -3.15 -17.51 0.90
CA PRO A 128 -1.92 -18.29 1.10
C PRO A 128 -0.84 -17.96 0.07
N ARG A 129 -1.24 -17.65 -1.18
CA ARG A 129 -0.34 -17.23 -2.25
C ARG A 129 0.48 -15.99 -1.88
N PHE A 130 -0.14 -15.05 -1.16
CA PHE A 130 0.48 -13.80 -0.76
C PHE A 130 0.99 -13.82 0.68
N ARG A 131 0.73 -14.91 1.43
CA ARG A 131 1.07 -15.06 2.85
C ARG A 131 0.55 -13.89 3.69
N THR A 132 -0.69 -13.49 3.42
CA THR A 132 -1.38 -12.38 4.09
C THR A 132 -2.82 -12.77 4.37
N THR A 133 -3.42 -12.16 5.38
CA THR A 133 -4.84 -12.33 5.71
C THR A 133 -5.58 -11.04 5.36
N LEU A 134 -6.76 -11.15 4.77
CA LEU A 134 -7.65 -10.04 4.46
C LEU A 134 -8.90 -10.12 5.36
N GLN A 135 -9.33 -8.98 5.89
CA GLN A 135 -10.59 -8.82 6.61
C GLN A 135 -11.48 -7.89 5.79
N PHE A 136 -12.45 -8.47 5.08
CA PHE A 136 -13.42 -7.71 4.29
C PHE A 136 -14.52 -7.15 5.20
N LEU A 137 -14.84 -5.87 5.03
CA LEU A 137 -16.03 -5.23 5.57
C LEU A 137 -17.04 -5.11 4.43
N ILE A 138 -18.02 -6.00 4.41
CA ILE A 138 -19.06 -6.07 3.40
C ILE A 138 -20.17 -5.10 3.80
N LEU A 139 -20.32 -4.04 3.00
CA LEU A 139 -21.28 -2.97 3.26
C LEU A 139 -22.49 -3.09 2.34
N SER A 140 -23.67 -2.82 2.88
CA SER A 140 -24.89 -2.77 2.08
C SER A 140 -25.00 -1.43 1.35
N TYR A 141 -25.63 -1.46 0.16
CA TYR A 141 -25.92 -0.24 -0.58
C TYR A 141 -26.82 0.72 0.23
N ARG A 142 -26.58 2.02 0.09
CA ARG A 142 -27.29 3.12 0.80
C ARG A 142 -27.07 3.24 2.32
N GLN A 143 -26.07 2.58 2.91
CA GLN A 143 -25.73 2.75 4.33
C GLN A 143 -24.61 3.79 4.51
N LEU A 144 -24.98 5.07 4.67
CA LEU A 144 -24.01 6.16 4.78
C LEU A 144 -23.09 6.00 6.00
N TYR A 145 -23.65 6.02 7.22
CA TYR A 145 -22.85 6.01 8.45
C TYR A 145 -21.97 4.76 8.58
N SER A 146 -22.52 3.57 8.31
CA SER A 146 -21.76 2.32 8.33
C SER A 146 -20.60 2.34 7.33
N THR A 147 -20.78 2.98 6.16
CA THR A 147 -19.71 3.14 5.18
C THR A 147 -18.64 4.11 5.66
N LEU A 148 -19.03 5.22 6.28
CA LEU A 148 -18.08 6.17 6.86
C LEU A 148 -17.23 5.50 7.94
N ASP A 149 -17.86 4.79 8.88
CA ASP A 149 -17.15 4.10 9.97
C ASP A 149 -16.23 2.98 9.44
N ALA A 150 -16.70 2.19 8.48
CA ALA A 150 -15.91 1.10 7.91
C ALA A 150 -14.72 1.59 7.10
N THR A 151 -14.89 2.62 6.25
CA THR A 151 -13.78 3.22 5.50
C THR A 151 -12.79 3.93 6.44
N HIS A 152 -13.31 4.54 7.51
CA HIS A 152 -12.53 5.11 8.58
C HIS A 152 -11.79 4.06 9.43
N ALA A 153 -12.15 2.79 9.39
CA ALA A 153 -11.35 1.71 10.00
C ALA A 153 -10.48 0.93 8.99
N ALA A 154 -10.79 0.99 7.70
CA ALA A 154 -10.12 0.17 6.69
C ALA A 154 -8.69 0.63 6.36
N ASP A 155 -7.84 -0.31 5.93
CA ASP A 155 -6.54 -0.03 5.33
C ASP A 155 -6.68 0.29 3.82
N TYR A 156 -7.63 -0.40 3.16
CA TYR A 156 -8.00 -0.25 1.76
C TYR A 156 -9.50 -0.04 1.60
N THR A 157 -9.88 0.82 0.65
CA THR A 157 -11.28 1.03 0.28
C THR A 157 -11.49 0.58 -1.16
N ILE A 158 -12.38 -0.39 -1.37
CA ILE A 158 -12.80 -0.82 -2.69
C ILE A 158 -14.03 -0.02 -3.09
N LEU A 159 -13.91 0.72 -4.20
CA LEU A 159 -15.07 1.36 -4.83
C LEU A 159 -15.58 0.44 -5.93
N SER A 160 -16.75 -0.15 -5.72
CA SER A 160 -17.36 -1.07 -6.67
C SER A 160 -18.37 -0.32 -7.54
N LEU A 161 -18.09 -0.27 -8.83
CA LEU A 161 -18.83 0.47 -9.86
C LEU A 161 -19.54 -0.51 -10.80
N SER A 162 -20.65 -0.07 -11.38
CA SER A 162 -21.32 -0.77 -12.48
C SER A 162 -20.89 -0.21 -13.83
N PRO A 163 -20.76 -1.05 -14.87
CA PRO A 163 -20.57 -0.59 -16.24
C PRO A 163 -21.89 -0.21 -16.94
N VAL A 164 -23.04 -0.56 -16.35
CA VAL A 164 -24.38 -0.36 -16.94
C VAL A 164 -25.12 0.77 -16.23
N THR A 165 -25.08 0.77 -14.90
CA THR A 165 -25.82 1.73 -14.08
C THR A 165 -24.89 2.83 -13.61
N GLU A 166 -25.26 4.08 -13.89
CA GLU A 166 -24.53 5.24 -13.41
C GLU A 166 -24.61 5.39 -11.88
N VAL A 167 -23.60 6.05 -11.31
CA VAL A 167 -23.60 6.37 -9.88
C VAL A 167 -24.66 7.45 -9.62
N ASP A 168 -25.56 7.18 -8.69
CA ASP A 168 -26.64 8.09 -8.38
C ASP A 168 -26.19 9.29 -7.52
N SER A 169 -27.08 10.26 -7.34
CA SER A 169 -26.81 11.45 -6.52
C SER A 169 -26.45 11.11 -5.07
N TRP A 170 -26.93 9.98 -4.55
CA TRP A 170 -26.53 9.46 -3.24
C TRP A 170 -25.09 8.96 -3.24
N GLY A 171 -24.68 8.16 -4.23
CA GLY A 171 -23.30 7.69 -4.37
C GLY A 171 -22.31 8.84 -4.55
N GLU A 172 -22.67 9.87 -5.32
CA GLU A 172 -21.85 11.09 -5.39
C GLU A 172 -21.73 11.80 -4.03
N ARG A 173 -22.83 11.91 -3.28
CA ARG A 173 -22.83 12.52 -1.95
C ARG A 173 -21.93 11.72 -1.00
N LEU A 174 -22.01 10.39 -1.02
CA LEU A 174 -21.15 9.51 -0.24
C LEU A 174 -19.68 9.78 -0.56
N LEU A 175 -19.30 9.82 -1.85
CA LEU A 175 -17.92 10.09 -2.27
C LEU A 175 -17.43 11.47 -1.79
N ARG A 176 -18.27 12.50 -1.86
CA ARG A 176 -17.94 13.85 -1.34
C ARG A 176 -17.71 13.83 0.17
N VAL A 177 -18.57 13.13 0.93
CA VAL A 177 -18.42 13.03 2.39
C VAL A 177 -17.16 12.25 2.76
N LEU A 178 -16.91 11.10 2.10
CA LEU A 178 -15.69 10.32 2.29
C LEU A 178 -14.43 11.12 1.97
N GLN A 179 -14.45 11.91 0.90
CA GLN A 179 -13.36 12.81 0.54
C GLN A 179 -13.13 13.86 1.64
N SER A 180 -14.20 14.49 2.16
CA SER A 180 -14.07 15.51 3.22
C SER A 180 -13.55 14.97 4.55
N GLN A 181 -13.85 13.71 4.87
CA GLN A 181 -13.40 13.06 6.11
C GLN A 181 -12.03 12.39 5.95
N GLY A 182 -11.49 12.32 4.73
CA GLY A 182 -10.25 11.63 4.43
C GLY A 182 -10.37 10.09 4.43
N GLY A 183 -11.57 9.54 4.23
CA GLY A 183 -11.83 8.09 4.16
C GLY A 183 -11.46 7.42 2.83
N LEU A 184 -11.02 8.20 1.83
CA LEU A 184 -10.56 7.71 0.52
C LEU A 184 -9.04 7.53 0.46
N HIS A 185 -8.46 6.80 1.42
CA HIS A 185 -7.06 6.35 1.35
C HIS A 185 -6.95 4.97 0.70
N ASN A 186 -5.85 4.74 -0.01
CA ASN A 186 -5.51 3.46 -0.67
C ASN A 186 -6.72 2.84 -1.41
N VAL A 187 -7.31 3.61 -2.32
CA VAL A 187 -8.50 3.19 -3.05
C VAL A 187 -8.15 2.18 -4.13
N VAL A 188 -8.96 1.13 -4.24
CA VAL A 188 -8.92 0.16 -5.35
C VAL A 188 -10.27 0.20 -6.05
N SER A 189 -10.30 0.82 -7.22
CA SER A 189 -11.53 0.92 -8.02
C SER A 189 -11.74 -0.34 -8.84
N VAL A 190 -12.91 -0.95 -8.70
CA VAL A 190 -13.29 -2.18 -9.38
C VAL A 190 -14.60 -1.99 -10.12
N VAL A 191 -14.74 -2.66 -11.26
CA VAL A 191 -16.01 -2.83 -11.95
C VAL A 191 -16.51 -4.23 -11.65
N SER A 192 -17.73 -4.31 -11.13
CA SER A 192 -18.43 -5.56 -10.91
C SER A 192 -19.68 -5.58 -11.77
N HIS A 193 -19.97 -6.73 -12.35
CA HIS A 193 -21.08 -6.91 -13.26
C HIS A 193 -21.77 -8.23 -12.97
N LEU A 194 -23.11 -8.20 -12.91
CA LEU A 194 -23.92 -9.38 -12.59
C LEU A 194 -23.79 -10.47 -13.66
N ASP A 195 -23.70 -10.08 -14.94
CA ASP A 195 -23.68 -11.05 -16.05
C ASP A 195 -22.27 -11.58 -16.37
N GLY A 196 -21.23 -11.11 -15.66
CA GLY A 196 -19.85 -11.55 -15.86
C GLY A 196 -19.23 -11.22 -17.23
N SER A 197 -19.92 -10.41 -18.04
CA SER A 197 -19.41 -9.88 -19.30
C SER A 197 -18.25 -8.91 -19.10
N LYS A 198 -17.29 -8.92 -20.04
CA LYS A 198 -16.15 -7.99 -20.01
C LYS A 198 -16.61 -6.57 -20.35
N THR A 199 -16.12 -5.62 -19.59
CA THR A 199 -16.45 -4.21 -19.78
C THR A 199 -15.73 -3.65 -21.00
N GLN A 200 -16.45 -2.87 -21.81
CA GLN A 200 -15.86 -2.23 -22.98
C GLN A 200 -14.80 -1.19 -22.58
N PRO A 201 -13.66 -1.09 -23.29
CA PRO A 201 -12.58 -0.16 -22.94
C PRO A 201 -13.01 1.31 -22.87
N THR A 202 -13.98 1.73 -23.70
CA THR A 202 -14.52 3.09 -23.69
C THR A 202 -15.26 3.40 -22.38
N VAL A 203 -16.03 2.43 -21.88
CA VAL A 203 -16.75 2.55 -20.59
C VAL A 203 -15.75 2.58 -19.44
N GLN A 204 -14.72 1.73 -19.46
CA GLN A 204 -13.67 1.75 -18.45
C GLN A 204 -12.94 3.09 -18.37
N LYS A 205 -12.66 3.74 -19.50
CA LYS A 205 -12.07 5.10 -19.52
C LYS A 205 -12.99 6.13 -18.90
N SER A 206 -14.28 6.09 -19.23
CA SER A 206 -15.28 6.99 -18.63
C SER A 206 -15.36 6.82 -17.11
N LEU A 207 -15.44 5.57 -16.63
CA LEU A 207 -15.44 5.24 -15.20
C LEU A 207 -14.15 5.68 -14.51
N LEU A 208 -13.00 5.52 -15.17
CA LEU A 208 -11.73 6.02 -14.65
C LEU A 208 -11.75 7.55 -14.48
N SER A 209 -12.24 8.29 -15.48
CA SER A 209 -12.38 9.74 -15.39
C SER A 209 -13.32 10.17 -14.26
N PHE A 210 -14.43 9.45 -14.06
CA PHE A 210 -15.34 9.67 -12.94
C PHE A 210 -14.64 9.47 -11.59
N VAL A 211 -13.90 8.35 -11.41
CA VAL A 211 -13.19 8.12 -10.15
C VAL A 211 -12.09 9.16 -9.93
N GLN A 212 -11.36 9.55 -10.98
CA GLN A 212 -10.28 10.53 -10.91
C GLN A 212 -10.74 11.90 -10.43
N TYR A 213 -12.00 12.26 -10.67
CA TYR A 213 -12.61 13.47 -10.12
C TYR A 213 -12.57 13.47 -8.58
N PHE A 214 -12.85 12.34 -7.93
CA PHE A 214 -12.84 12.21 -6.46
C PHE A 214 -11.47 11.79 -5.90
N VAL A 215 -10.75 10.92 -6.63
CA VAL A 215 -9.47 10.33 -6.23
C VAL A 215 -8.47 10.53 -7.38
N PRO A 216 -7.81 11.70 -7.47
CA PRO A 216 -6.91 12.02 -8.58
C PRO A 216 -5.69 11.09 -8.71
N THR A 217 -5.33 10.40 -7.62
CA THR A 217 -4.23 9.42 -7.62
C THR A 217 -4.57 8.09 -8.29
N GLN A 218 -5.86 7.88 -8.62
CA GLN A 218 -6.31 6.66 -9.27
C GLN A 218 -5.93 6.65 -10.75
N ASN A 219 -5.18 5.62 -11.16
CA ASN A 219 -4.69 5.51 -12.53
C ASN A 219 -5.38 4.39 -13.33
N ARG A 220 -6.15 3.54 -12.66
CA ARG A 220 -6.75 2.35 -13.27
C ARG A 220 -8.00 1.92 -12.53
N VAL A 221 -8.97 1.41 -13.27
CA VAL A 221 -10.12 0.66 -12.74
C VAL A 221 -9.96 -0.80 -13.17
N PHE A 222 -10.14 -1.74 -12.25
CA PHE A 222 -10.00 -3.18 -12.53
C PHE A 222 -11.34 -3.80 -12.86
N ASP A 223 -11.41 -4.54 -13.97
CA ASP A 223 -12.60 -5.31 -14.32
C ASP A 223 -12.54 -6.71 -13.69
N LEU A 224 -13.46 -7.02 -12.79
CA LEU A 224 -13.49 -8.32 -12.11
C LEU A 224 -13.92 -9.47 -13.02
N ALA A 225 -14.58 -9.19 -14.15
CA ALA A 225 -14.92 -10.21 -15.15
C ALA A 225 -13.67 -10.73 -15.89
N ALA A 226 -12.64 -9.88 -16.03
CA ALA A 226 -11.37 -10.28 -16.63
C ALA A 226 -10.44 -10.86 -15.55
N GLU A 227 -10.13 -12.16 -15.64
CA GLU A 227 -9.29 -12.84 -14.63
C GLU A 227 -7.93 -12.17 -14.38
N SER A 228 -7.30 -11.61 -15.43
CA SER A 228 -6.04 -10.88 -15.28
C SER A 228 -6.19 -9.67 -14.38
N ASP A 229 -7.30 -8.96 -14.51
CA ASP A 229 -7.58 -7.72 -13.81
C ASP A 229 -8.09 -8.01 -12.40
N ALA A 230 -8.91 -9.04 -12.21
CA ALA A 230 -9.27 -9.54 -10.90
C ALA A 230 -8.03 -9.96 -10.08
N ARG A 231 -7.07 -10.69 -10.69
CA ARG A 231 -5.80 -11.03 -10.03
C ARG A 231 -4.95 -9.80 -9.71
N ASN A 232 -4.98 -8.77 -10.57
CA ASN A 232 -4.26 -7.52 -10.32
C ASN A 232 -4.89 -6.71 -9.19
N ALA A 233 -6.22 -6.66 -9.11
CA ALA A 233 -6.95 -6.04 -8.00
C ALA A 233 -6.64 -6.74 -6.68
N ALA A 234 -6.70 -8.08 -6.67
CA ALA A 234 -6.36 -8.89 -5.51
C ALA A 234 -4.90 -8.67 -5.06
N ARG A 235 -3.95 -8.60 -6.01
CA ARG A 235 -2.55 -8.28 -5.72
C ARG A 235 -2.39 -6.88 -5.11
N ALA A 236 -3.13 -5.89 -5.60
CA ALA A 236 -3.06 -4.53 -5.07
C ALA A 236 -3.43 -4.46 -3.57
N LEU A 237 -4.38 -5.29 -3.13
CA LEU A 237 -4.79 -5.38 -1.72
C LEU A 237 -3.74 -6.10 -0.85
N CYS A 238 -3.11 -7.15 -1.39
CA CYS A 238 -2.18 -8.00 -0.64
C CYS A 238 -0.74 -7.46 -0.56
N GLU A 239 -0.20 -6.96 -1.67
CA GLU A 239 1.22 -6.57 -1.76
C GLU A 239 1.47 -5.11 -1.39
N GLY A 240 0.49 -4.23 -1.58
CA GLY A 240 0.65 -2.82 -1.26
C GLY A 240 0.90 -2.63 0.24
N VAL A 241 1.84 -1.76 0.60
CA VAL A 241 1.88 -1.22 1.96
C VAL A 241 0.88 -0.09 1.98
N PRO A 242 -0.21 -0.17 2.79
CA PRO A 242 -1.15 0.92 2.93
C PRO A 242 -0.36 2.16 3.29
N ARG A 243 -0.47 3.23 2.50
CA ARG A 243 0.24 4.47 2.84
C ARG A 243 -0.34 4.95 4.17
N THR A 244 0.51 4.98 5.19
CA THR A 244 0.29 5.54 6.53
C THR A 244 0.96 6.92 6.69
N GLY A 245 1.49 7.49 5.60
CA GLY A 245 2.18 8.78 5.61
C GLY A 245 1.26 9.97 5.96
N PRO A 246 1.79 11.20 6.06
CA PRO A 246 1.06 12.37 6.56
C PRO A 246 -0.20 12.77 5.75
N ALA A 247 -0.39 12.21 4.55
CA ALA A 247 -1.59 12.37 3.73
C ALA A 247 -2.70 11.35 4.01
N SER A 248 -2.44 10.32 4.82
CA SER A 248 -3.42 9.31 5.25
C SER A 248 -3.72 9.50 6.72
N ALA A 249 -4.98 9.83 7.02
CA ALA A 249 -5.60 9.69 8.33
C ALA A 249 -4.70 10.06 9.54
N SER A 250 -4.13 11.28 9.57
CA SER A 250 -3.35 11.78 10.71
C SER A 250 -4.07 11.67 12.06
N TRP A 251 -5.40 11.56 12.04
CA TRP A 251 -6.24 11.34 13.22
C TRP A 251 -6.12 9.92 13.79
N ARG A 252 -5.69 8.92 13.00
CA ARG A 252 -5.34 7.56 13.46
C ARG A 252 -4.01 7.53 14.18
N ASP A 253 -3.12 8.46 13.84
CA ASP A 253 -1.79 8.47 14.41
C ASP A 253 -1.86 8.78 15.92
N GLY A 254 -1.09 8.06 16.72
CA GLY A 254 -1.10 8.18 18.18
C GLY A 254 -2.27 7.48 18.91
N ARG A 255 -3.28 6.94 18.19
CA ARG A 255 -4.45 6.26 18.82
C ARG A 255 -4.44 4.76 18.55
N ALA A 256 -4.88 4.00 19.55
CA ALA A 256 -5.19 2.58 19.38
C ALA A 256 -6.61 2.49 18.79
N TRP A 257 -6.78 1.66 17.78
CA TRP A 257 -8.08 1.37 17.18
C TRP A 257 -8.15 -0.10 16.80
N MET A 258 -9.37 -0.61 16.60
CA MET A 258 -9.61 -2.01 16.31
C MET A 258 -10.94 -2.16 15.57
N VAL A 259 -11.07 -3.24 14.82
CA VAL A 259 -12.34 -3.67 14.22
C VAL A 259 -12.75 -4.95 14.91
N ALA A 260 -13.98 -4.99 15.41
CA ALA A 260 -14.53 -6.16 16.06
C ALA A 260 -14.64 -7.32 15.05
N GLU A 261 -14.07 -8.47 15.43
CA GLU A 261 -14.21 -9.73 14.70
C GLU A 261 -15.36 -10.55 15.28
N ASP A 262 -15.44 -10.58 16.60
CA ASP A 262 -16.47 -11.27 17.37
C ASP A 262 -16.89 -10.43 18.57
N VAL A 263 -18.17 -10.48 18.91
CA VAL A 263 -18.79 -9.64 19.93
C VAL A 263 -19.76 -10.46 20.75
N ASP A 264 -19.43 -10.64 22.03
CA ASP A 264 -20.27 -11.35 23.00
C ASP A 264 -20.72 -10.39 24.11
N TRP A 265 -21.97 -10.53 24.53
CA TRP A 265 -22.49 -9.82 25.69
C TRP A 265 -22.64 -10.80 26.86
N GLU A 266 -21.97 -10.53 27.97
CA GLU A 266 -22.13 -11.33 29.18
C GLU A 266 -23.31 -10.83 30.02
N GLU A 267 -24.01 -11.76 30.69
CA GLU A 267 -25.09 -11.44 31.62
C GLU A 267 -24.63 -10.55 32.80
N SER A 268 -23.32 -10.54 33.08
CA SER A 268 -22.65 -9.66 34.04
C SER A 268 -22.68 -8.16 33.66
N GLY A 269 -23.09 -7.84 32.42
CA GLY A 269 -23.10 -6.49 31.87
C GLY A 269 -21.78 -6.08 31.21
N GLU A 270 -20.84 -7.01 31.02
CA GLU A 270 -19.58 -6.78 30.32
C GLU A 270 -19.70 -7.11 28.82
N LEU A 271 -19.25 -6.19 27.96
CA LEU A 271 -19.14 -6.42 26.52
C LEU A 271 -17.75 -6.98 26.19
N ARG A 272 -17.71 -8.20 25.67
CA ARG A 272 -16.47 -8.85 25.23
C ARG A 272 -16.30 -8.67 23.72
N ILE A 273 -15.17 -8.06 23.33
CA ILE A 273 -14.83 -7.81 21.93
C ILE A 273 -13.53 -8.55 21.61
N THR A 274 -13.58 -9.43 20.62
CA THR A 274 -12.37 -10.07 20.06
C THR A 274 -11.94 -9.30 18.81
N CYS A 275 -10.67 -8.90 18.76
CA CYS A 275 -10.14 -8.10 17.66
C CYS A 275 -8.61 -8.07 17.65
N VAL A 276 -8.06 -7.55 16.55
CA VAL A 276 -6.63 -7.20 16.43
C VAL A 276 -6.44 -5.70 16.65
N VAL A 277 -5.58 -5.36 17.61
CA VAL A 277 -5.24 -3.96 17.93
C VAL A 277 -4.35 -3.35 16.83
N ARG A 278 -4.67 -2.12 16.43
CA ARG A 278 -3.98 -1.34 15.40
C ARG A 278 -3.58 0.04 15.94
N GLY A 279 -2.58 0.67 15.32
CA GLY A 279 -2.07 1.97 15.74
C GLY A 279 -1.13 1.86 16.93
N THR A 280 -1.39 2.63 18.00
CA THR A 280 -0.58 2.59 19.23
C THR A 280 -0.97 1.43 20.16
N ALA A 281 -0.13 1.14 21.16
CA ALA A 281 -0.43 0.10 22.14
C ALA A 281 -1.69 0.43 22.96
N LEU A 282 -2.60 -0.54 23.08
CA LEU A 282 -3.79 -0.43 23.90
C LEU A 282 -3.41 -0.38 25.39
N SER A 283 -4.08 0.48 26.16
CA SER A 283 -3.90 0.60 27.61
C SER A 283 -5.26 0.46 28.29
N ALA A 284 -5.36 -0.46 29.26
CA ALA A 284 -6.59 -0.70 30.03
C ALA A 284 -7.06 0.53 30.83
N ASN A 285 -6.14 1.44 31.16
CA ASN A 285 -6.46 2.65 31.92
C ASN A 285 -7.06 3.77 31.04
N ARG A 286 -7.13 3.58 29.71
CA ARG A 286 -7.71 4.56 28.80
C ARG A 286 -9.16 4.18 28.47
N LEU A 287 -9.97 5.20 28.22
CA LEU A 287 -11.34 5.02 27.72
C LEU A 287 -11.31 4.48 26.28
N VAL A 288 -12.33 3.69 25.94
CA VAL A 288 -12.62 3.23 24.59
C VAL A 288 -13.90 3.91 24.13
N HIS A 289 -13.83 4.54 22.96
CA HIS A 289 -15.00 5.10 22.30
C HIS A 289 -15.56 4.07 21.32
N ILE A 290 -16.85 3.75 21.46
CA ILE A 290 -17.58 2.94 20.48
C ILE A 290 -18.47 3.89 19.66
N PRO A 291 -18.29 3.95 18.33
CA PRO A 291 -19.11 4.80 17.47
C PRO A 291 -20.61 4.56 17.70
N SER A 292 -21.38 5.64 17.77
CA SER A 292 -22.83 5.65 18.04
C SER A 292 -23.28 5.24 19.45
N LEU A 293 -22.37 4.74 20.31
CA LEU A 293 -22.69 4.27 21.66
C LEU A 293 -22.09 5.15 22.76
N GLY A 294 -20.88 5.68 22.55
CA GLY A 294 -20.22 6.60 23.48
C GLY A 294 -18.91 6.06 24.06
N ASP A 295 -18.52 6.60 25.21
CA ASP A 295 -17.23 6.31 25.87
C ASP A 295 -17.41 5.33 27.03
N PHE A 296 -16.56 4.30 27.07
CA PHE A 296 -16.61 3.23 28.05
C PHE A 296 -15.23 2.97 28.67
N GLN A 297 -15.22 2.46 29.90
CA GLN A 297 -14.01 2.02 30.59
C GLN A 297 -13.71 0.56 30.26
N ILE A 298 -12.42 0.22 30.15
CA ILE A 298 -12.00 -1.17 29.95
C ILE A 298 -11.93 -1.86 31.33
N SER A 299 -12.71 -2.92 31.51
CA SER A 299 -12.63 -3.78 32.71
C SER A 299 -11.36 -4.64 32.67
N LYS A 300 -11.14 -5.40 31.59
CA LYS A 300 -10.03 -6.36 31.46
C LYS A 300 -9.55 -6.42 30.01
N VAL A 301 -8.26 -6.74 29.83
CA VAL A 301 -7.67 -7.06 28.52
C VAL A 301 -7.04 -8.44 28.60
N HIS A 302 -7.51 -9.34 27.74
CA HIS A 302 -6.96 -10.69 27.62
C HIS A 302 -6.27 -10.85 26.26
N LEU A 303 -5.10 -11.47 26.27
CA LEU A 303 -4.43 -11.88 25.04
C LEU A 303 -5.05 -13.19 24.56
N SER A 304 -5.83 -13.12 23.49
CA SER A 304 -6.32 -14.31 22.80
C SER A 304 -5.36 -14.74 21.70
N ARG A 305 -5.30 -16.05 21.42
CA ARG A 305 -4.64 -16.55 20.21
C ARG A 305 -5.52 -16.19 19.02
N SER A 306 -4.90 -15.77 17.92
CA SER A 306 -5.62 -15.55 16.66
C SER A 306 -6.46 -16.80 16.34
N PRO A 307 -7.78 -16.66 16.11
CA PRO A 307 -8.56 -17.78 15.62
C PRO A 307 -7.96 -18.26 14.28
N PRO A 308 -8.00 -19.57 13.98
CA PRO A 308 -7.62 -20.04 12.67
C PRO A 308 -8.53 -19.37 11.63
N PRO A 309 -7.99 -18.90 10.49
CA PRO A 309 -8.82 -18.37 9.41
C PRO A 309 -9.83 -19.44 9.02
N CYS A 310 -11.07 -19.02 8.78
CA CYS A 310 -12.23 -19.88 8.56
C CYS A 310 -11.94 -20.88 7.44
N THR A 311 -11.44 -22.06 7.81
CA THR A 311 -11.38 -23.24 6.97
C THR A 311 -12.73 -23.89 7.18
N GLN A 312 -13.67 -23.60 6.29
CA GLN A 312 -14.87 -24.44 6.19
C GLN A 312 -14.39 -25.83 5.74
N THR A 313 -14.10 -26.68 6.72
CA THR A 313 -14.04 -28.12 6.53
C THR A 313 -15.41 -28.58 6.05
N GLN A 314 -15.37 -29.19 4.85
CA GLN A 314 -16.36 -29.99 4.12
C GLN A 314 -17.72 -30.25 4.76
#